data_AF-A0A962A500-F1
#
_entry.id   AF-A0A962A500-F1
#
_cell.length_a   1.000
_cell.length_b   1.000
_cell.length_c   1.000
_cell.angle_alpha   90.00
_cell.angle_beta   90.00
_cell.angle_gamma   90.00
#
_symmetry.space_group_name_H-M   'P 1'
#
loop_
_entity.id
_entity.type
_entity.pdbx_description
1 polymer ?
#
loop_
_entity_poly.entity_id
_entity_poly.type
_entity_poly.pdbx_seq_one_letter_code
_entity_poly.pdbx_strand_id
1 'polypeptide(L)'
;MTKTISPADLIPMDQYAGDYPISIHLAYQKDAPPNIFGKIYRDGARLWLHKDLAQIVLRAAKIIHEKHGYSLVLYDGLRTTEAQEKMRQSKIVQANPQWLEEPGRLLSPPGGGAHPRGMAIDLSALDEKGNLLDMGTVFDHLAANSAPENNPAHRAYKSLGKTAAQNRKSLSNAMNEAAQALNIPLFPLPQEWWDFRLPAEIYQAYAPLSDTDLPPEMRMCS
;
A
#
# COMPACT_ATOMS: atom_id res chain seq x y z
N MET A 1 -17.68 -11.94 -17.34
CA MET A 1 -17.88 -12.21 -15.90
C MET A 1 -16.62 -11.79 -15.17
N THR A 2 -16.74 -11.07 -14.07
CA THR A 2 -15.61 -10.74 -13.18
C THR A 2 -15.15 -12.01 -12.46
N LYS A 3 -13.84 -12.18 -12.30
CA LYS A 3 -13.24 -13.29 -11.56
C LYS A 3 -13.41 -13.06 -10.06
N THR A 4 -13.48 -14.15 -9.30
CA THR A 4 -13.43 -14.11 -7.83
C THR A 4 -12.01 -14.44 -7.38
N ILE A 5 -11.53 -13.76 -6.34
CA ILE A 5 -10.23 -14.05 -5.73
C ILE A 5 -10.44 -15.16 -4.71
N SER A 6 -9.70 -16.25 -4.85
CA SER A 6 -9.72 -17.32 -3.85
C SER A 6 -9.00 -16.86 -2.59
N PRO A 7 -9.49 -17.17 -1.37
CA PRO A 7 -8.73 -16.96 -0.14
C PRO A 7 -7.33 -17.59 -0.18
N ALA A 8 -7.15 -18.70 -0.91
CA ALA A 8 -5.85 -19.33 -1.09
C ALA A 8 -4.85 -18.51 -1.94
N ASP A 9 -5.33 -17.54 -2.72
CA ASP A 9 -4.49 -16.60 -3.48
C ASP A 9 -4.07 -15.38 -2.64
N LEU A 10 -4.57 -15.25 -1.40
CA LEU A 10 -4.19 -14.19 -0.48
C LEU A 10 -3.13 -14.70 0.51
N ILE A 11 -1.97 -14.09 0.43
CA ILE A 11 -0.77 -14.48 1.15
C ILE A 11 -0.63 -13.60 2.39
N PRO A 12 -0.55 -14.17 3.61
CA PRO A 12 -0.27 -13.41 4.82
C PRO A 12 1.20 -13.05 4.85
N MET A 13 1.52 -11.76 4.83
CA MET A 13 2.91 -11.31 4.72
C MET A 13 3.70 -11.48 6.02
N ASP A 14 3.03 -11.53 7.16
CA ASP A 14 3.66 -11.74 8.47
C ASP A 14 4.37 -13.10 8.60
N GLN A 15 3.97 -14.12 7.83
CA GLN A 15 4.64 -15.42 7.85
C GLN A 15 6.08 -15.37 7.28
N TYR A 16 6.41 -14.32 6.52
CA TYR A 16 7.72 -14.16 5.90
C TYR A 16 8.64 -13.19 6.67
N ALA A 17 8.16 -12.54 7.72
CA ALA A 17 8.95 -11.55 8.47
C ALA A 17 10.17 -12.15 9.21
N GLY A 18 10.22 -13.48 9.37
CA GLY A 18 11.39 -14.17 9.91
C GLY A 18 12.47 -14.50 8.87
N ASP A 19 12.10 -14.66 7.60
CA ASP A 19 12.99 -15.16 6.53
C ASP A 19 13.32 -14.09 5.47
N TYR A 20 12.60 -12.98 5.48
CA TYR A 20 12.75 -11.88 4.53
C TYR A 20 12.97 -10.56 5.29
N PRO A 21 13.70 -9.60 4.71
CA PRO A 21 13.94 -8.30 5.32
C PRO A 21 12.69 -7.41 5.17
N ILE A 22 11.61 -7.83 5.84
CA ILE A 22 10.32 -7.15 5.90
C ILE A 22 9.86 -7.04 7.34
N SER A 23 9.10 -5.98 7.64
CA SER A 23 8.39 -5.78 8.90
C SER A 23 6.94 -5.40 8.62
N ILE A 24 6.02 -5.87 9.48
CA ILE A 24 4.59 -5.62 9.35
C ILE A 24 4.16 -4.61 10.41
N HIS A 25 3.72 -3.43 9.97
CA HIS A 25 3.21 -2.40 10.87
C HIS A 25 1.68 -2.32 10.87
N LEU A 26 1.04 -2.72 9.77
CA LEU A 26 -0.42 -2.73 9.58
C LEU A 26 -1.11 -1.46 10.13
N ALA A 27 -0.93 -0.35 9.41
CA ALA A 27 -1.16 1.01 9.89
C ALA A 27 -2.54 1.23 10.52
N TYR A 28 -3.59 0.64 9.94
CA TYR A 28 -4.96 0.90 10.36
C TYR A 28 -5.48 0.00 11.49
N GLN A 29 -4.63 -0.82 12.11
CA GLN A 29 -5.00 -1.58 13.31
C GLN A 29 -5.00 -0.71 14.58
N LYS A 30 -4.31 0.43 14.57
CA LYS A 30 -4.21 1.36 15.70
C LYS A 30 -4.51 2.79 15.26
N ASP A 31 -5.09 3.57 16.16
CA ASP A 31 -5.23 5.02 16.02
C ASP A 31 -3.93 5.69 16.50
N ALA A 32 -2.90 5.62 15.65
CA ALA A 32 -1.57 6.16 15.94
C ALA A 32 -0.87 6.56 14.64
N PRO A 33 -0.05 7.64 14.63
CA PRO A 33 0.73 8.01 13.47
C PRO A 33 1.58 6.84 12.96
N PRO A 34 1.80 6.69 11.63
CA PRO A 34 1.44 7.65 10.58
C PRO A 34 -0.01 7.62 10.09
N ASN A 35 -0.85 6.70 10.56
CA ASN A 35 -2.27 6.61 10.17
C ASN A 35 -3.06 7.88 10.54
N ILE A 36 -3.77 8.46 9.57
CA ILE A 36 -4.61 9.67 9.77
C ILE A 36 -6.11 9.38 9.89
N PHE A 37 -6.55 8.15 9.58
CA PHE A 37 -7.97 7.78 9.49
C PHE A 37 -8.53 7.19 10.79
N GLY A 38 -7.67 6.90 11.77
CA GLY A 38 -8.01 6.21 13.00
C GLY A 38 -8.05 4.68 12.86
N LYS A 39 -8.45 3.97 13.90
CA LYS A 39 -8.53 2.49 13.87
C LYS A 39 -9.65 2.02 12.94
N ILE A 40 -9.28 1.33 11.85
CA ILE A 40 -10.21 0.74 10.88
C ILE A 40 -10.26 -0.77 11.02
N TYR A 41 -9.08 -1.39 11.18
CA TYR A 41 -8.93 -2.84 11.25
C TYR A 41 -9.19 -3.38 12.66
N ARG A 42 -9.73 -4.59 12.71
CA ARG A 42 -9.95 -5.31 13.97
C ARG A 42 -8.62 -5.75 14.58
N ASP A 43 -8.64 -6.03 15.87
CA ASP A 43 -7.48 -6.64 16.53
C ASP A 43 -7.24 -8.05 15.98
N GLY A 44 -5.96 -8.37 15.69
CA GLY A 44 -5.59 -9.64 15.08
C GLY A 44 -5.77 -9.70 13.56
N ALA A 45 -6.19 -8.60 12.91
CA ALA A 45 -6.07 -8.49 11.45
C ALA A 45 -4.61 -8.68 11.01
N ARG A 46 -4.44 -9.20 9.79
CA ARG A 46 -3.11 -9.46 9.19
C ARG A 46 -2.97 -8.70 7.89
N LEU A 47 -1.73 -8.53 7.44
CA LEU A 47 -1.46 -7.93 6.13
C LEU A 47 -1.51 -9.00 5.05
N TRP A 48 -2.53 -8.94 4.21
CA TRP A 48 -2.74 -9.88 3.10
C TRP A 48 -2.44 -9.23 1.76
N LEU A 49 -1.77 -9.96 0.87
CA LEU A 49 -1.57 -9.56 -0.52
C LEU A 49 -1.96 -10.68 -1.46
N HIS A 50 -2.50 -10.35 -2.64
CA HIS A 50 -2.63 -11.32 -3.72
C HIS A 50 -1.24 -11.89 -4.06
N LYS A 51 -1.17 -13.20 -4.30
CA LYS A 51 0.08 -13.96 -4.46
C LYS A 51 1.08 -13.34 -5.44
N ASP A 52 0.61 -12.75 -6.53
CA ASP A 52 1.46 -12.11 -7.53
C ASP A 52 2.16 -10.88 -6.95
N LEU A 53 1.44 -10.02 -6.23
CA LEU A 53 2.01 -8.85 -5.58
C LEU A 53 2.88 -9.25 -4.37
N ALA A 54 2.49 -10.29 -3.63
CA ALA A 54 3.31 -10.84 -2.53
C ALA A 54 4.70 -11.27 -3.03
N GLN A 55 4.78 -11.95 -4.18
CA GLN A 55 6.06 -12.34 -4.80
C GLN A 55 6.92 -11.12 -5.15
N ILE A 56 6.33 -10.07 -5.71
CA ILE A 56 7.04 -8.81 -6.00
C ILE A 56 7.61 -8.22 -4.71
N VAL A 57 6.80 -8.08 -3.67
CA VAL A 57 7.23 -7.47 -2.39
C VAL A 57 8.37 -8.27 -1.76
N LEU A 58 8.24 -9.60 -1.68
CA LEU A 58 9.29 -10.47 -1.12
C LEU A 58 10.60 -10.39 -1.91
N ARG A 59 10.53 -10.32 -3.24
CA ARG A 59 11.71 -10.18 -4.08
C ARG A 59 12.31 -8.77 -3.98
N ALA A 60 11.48 -7.74 -3.93
CA ALA A 60 11.92 -6.35 -3.75
C ALA A 60 12.63 -6.16 -2.40
N ALA A 61 12.13 -6.82 -1.34
CA ALA A 61 12.78 -6.83 -0.03
C ALA A 61 14.21 -7.39 -0.11
N LYS A 62 14.42 -8.51 -0.81
CA LYS A 62 15.77 -9.06 -1.02
C LYS A 62 16.65 -8.11 -1.83
N ILE A 63 16.13 -7.56 -2.94
CA ILE A 63 16.87 -6.64 -3.81
C ILE A 63 17.32 -5.38 -3.07
N ILE A 64 16.42 -4.72 -2.33
CA ILE A 64 16.76 -3.49 -1.63
C ILE A 64 17.74 -3.75 -0.49
N HIS A 65 17.63 -4.91 0.17
CA HIS A 65 18.55 -5.34 1.21
C HIS A 65 19.95 -5.59 0.66
N GLU A 66 20.07 -6.36 -0.43
CA GLU A 66 21.36 -6.64 -1.08
C GLU A 66 22.07 -5.38 -1.58
N LYS A 67 21.31 -4.39 -2.06
CA LYS A 67 21.86 -3.16 -2.65
C LYS A 67 22.19 -2.08 -1.63
N HIS A 68 21.46 -2.02 -0.51
CA HIS A 68 21.49 -0.88 0.39
C HIS A 68 21.49 -1.23 1.88
N GLY A 69 21.40 -2.50 2.25
CA GLY A 69 21.24 -2.93 3.65
C GLY A 69 19.85 -2.66 4.24
N TYR A 70 18.92 -2.14 3.43
CA TYR A 70 17.59 -1.74 3.89
C TYR A 70 16.64 -2.92 4.10
N SER A 71 15.55 -2.70 4.81
CA SER A 71 14.41 -3.61 4.89
C SER A 71 13.12 -2.88 4.51
N LEU A 72 12.07 -3.62 4.13
CA LEU A 72 10.76 -3.02 3.87
C LEU A 72 9.90 -2.98 5.13
N VAL A 73 9.07 -1.94 5.24
CA VAL A 73 8.01 -1.86 6.24
C VAL A 73 6.66 -1.75 5.53
N LEU A 74 5.77 -2.69 5.82
CA LEU A 74 4.48 -2.82 5.14
C LEU A 74 3.36 -2.23 6.00
N TYR A 75 2.61 -1.29 5.43
CA TYR A 75 1.56 -0.52 6.12
C TYR A 75 0.17 -1.03 5.78
N ASP A 76 -0.12 -1.28 4.51
CA ASP A 76 -1.44 -1.73 4.11
C ASP A 76 -1.43 -2.59 2.85
N GLY A 77 -2.34 -3.57 2.80
CA GLY A 77 -2.49 -4.51 1.68
C GLY A 77 -3.96 -4.63 1.30
N LEU A 78 -4.56 -5.79 1.58
CA LEU A 78 -6.00 -5.99 1.44
C LEU A 78 -6.79 -5.03 2.34
N ARG A 79 -7.52 -4.11 1.71
CA ARG A 79 -8.49 -3.22 2.36
C ARG A 79 -9.89 -3.54 1.81
N THR A 80 -10.64 -4.38 2.53
CA THR A 80 -11.98 -4.82 2.10
C THR A 80 -12.94 -3.65 1.87
N THR A 81 -14.05 -3.89 1.18
CA THR A 81 -15.06 -2.85 0.92
C THR A 81 -15.55 -2.17 2.19
N GLU A 82 -15.73 -2.92 3.27
CA GLU A 82 -16.10 -2.41 4.59
C GLU A 82 -14.99 -1.52 5.20
N ALA A 83 -13.72 -1.90 5.03
CA ALA A 83 -12.60 -1.10 5.50
C ALA A 83 -12.47 0.22 4.73
N GLN A 84 -12.65 0.21 3.40
CA GLN A 84 -12.69 1.44 2.61
C GLN A 84 -13.86 2.33 3.03
N GLU A 85 -15.03 1.76 3.33
CA GLU A 85 -16.17 2.52 3.79
C GLU A 85 -15.91 3.16 5.17
N LYS A 86 -15.33 2.42 6.13
CA LYS A 86 -14.90 2.98 7.41
C LYS A 86 -13.88 4.12 7.22
N MET A 87 -12.92 3.95 6.32
CA MET A 87 -11.93 4.98 5.98
C MET A 87 -12.61 6.24 5.42
N ARG A 88 -13.55 6.07 4.48
CA ARG A 88 -14.34 7.16 3.89
C ARG A 88 -15.16 7.91 4.92
N GLN A 89 -15.65 7.20 5.94
CA GLN A 89 -16.44 7.77 7.04
C GLN A 89 -15.59 8.44 8.14
N SER A 90 -14.26 8.36 8.09
CA SER A 90 -13.39 8.96 9.10
C SER A 90 -13.54 10.49 9.17
N LYS A 91 -13.30 11.06 10.35
CA LYS A 91 -13.45 12.51 10.59
C LYS A 91 -12.57 13.35 9.67
N ILE A 92 -11.35 12.88 9.38
CA ILE A 92 -10.41 13.61 8.51
C ILE A 92 -10.91 13.67 7.07
N VAL A 93 -11.54 12.59 6.57
CA VAL A 93 -12.12 12.56 5.22
C VAL A 93 -13.38 13.41 5.15
N GLN A 94 -14.23 13.38 6.19
CA GLN A 94 -15.40 14.28 6.25
C GLN A 94 -15.00 15.75 6.26
N ALA A 95 -13.86 16.10 6.88
CA ALA A 95 -13.30 17.44 6.85
C ALA A 95 -12.61 17.80 5.52
N ASN A 96 -12.34 16.82 4.67
CA ASN A 96 -11.66 16.96 3.37
C ASN A 96 -12.40 16.21 2.25
N PRO A 97 -13.66 16.57 1.95
CA PRO A 97 -14.48 15.85 0.96
C PRO A 97 -13.87 15.83 -0.45
N GLN A 98 -13.05 16.83 -0.80
CA GLN A 98 -12.34 16.92 -2.08
C GLN A 98 -11.45 15.71 -2.37
N TRP A 99 -11.00 14.97 -1.36
CA TRP A 99 -10.21 13.75 -1.56
C TRP A 99 -10.98 12.63 -2.27
N LEU A 100 -12.31 12.72 -2.32
CA LEU A 100 -13.22 11.74 -2.94
C LEU A 100 -13.66 12.14 -4.36
N GLU A 101 -13.33 13.35 -4.81
CA GLU A 101 -13.87 13.96 -6.02
C GLU A 101 -12.88 13.91 -7.19
N GLU A 102 -13.40 13.81 -8.42
CA GLU A 102 -12.60 13.93 -9.64
C GLU A 102 -12.70 15.36 -10.22
N PRO A 103 -11.67 15.86 -10.92
CA PRO A 103 -10.37 15.24 -11.14
C PRO A 103 -9.46 15.35 -9.91
N GLY A 104 -8.59 14.35 -9.71
CA GLY A 104 -7.56 14.42 -8.67
C GLY A 104 -7.93 13.76 -7.34
N ARG A 105 -8.87 12.82 -7.40
CA ARG A 105 -9.26 11.96 -6.28
C ARG A 105 -8.02 11.27 -5.68
N LEU A 106 -7.91 11.30 -4.35
CA LEU A 106 -6.85 10.60 -3.61
C LEU A 106 -7.38 9.31 -2.97
N LEU A 107 -8.68 9.26 -2.65
CA LEU A 107 -9.29 8.10 -2.00
C LEU A 107 -10.31 7.45 -2.93
N SER A 108 -10.08 6.18 -3.27
CA SER A 108 -11.03 5.41 -4.07
C SER A 108 -12.33 5.15 -3.31
N PRO A 109 -13.49 5.16 -3.97
CA PRO A 109 -14.75 4.74 -3.35
C PRO A 109 -14.68 3.26 -2.95
N PRO A 110 -15.53 2.79 -2.02
CA PRO A 110 -15.62 1.38 -1.66
C PRO A 110 -15.75 0.46 -2.88
N GLY A 111 -14.87 -0.54 -2.96
CA GLY A 111 -14.73 -1.48 -4.08
C GLY A 111 -13.87 -0.97 -5.24
N GLY A 112 -13.49 0.30 -5.22
CA GLY A 112 -12.57 0.92 -6.17
C GLY A 112 -11.11 0.68 -5.86
N GLY A 113 -10.26 0.79 -6.88
CA GLY A 113 -8.81 0.60 -6.76
C GLY A 113 -8.39 -0.86 -6.54
N ALA A 114 -7.13 -1.05 -6.18
CA ALA A 114 -6.51 -2.37 -6.11
C ALA A 114 -6.42 -2.96 -4.68
N HIS A 115 -6.51 -2.14 -3.63
CA HIS A 115 -6.51 -2.62 -2.25
C HIS A 115 -7.64 -3.62 -1.93
N PRO A 116 -8.90 -3.43 -2.38
CA PRO A 116 -9.98 -4.41 -2.13
C PRO A 116 -9.77 -5.77 -2.78
N ARG A 117 -8.69 -5.93 -3.54
CA ARG A 117 -8.32 -7.16 -4.23
C ARG A 117 -7.00 -7.73 -3.68
N GLY A 118 -6.41 -7.10 -2.65
CA GLY A 118 -5.07 -7.40 -2.18
C GLY A 118 -3.98 -7.12 -3.24
N MET A 119 -4.30 -6.34 -4.28
CA MET A 119 -3.43 -6.08 -5.43
C MET A 119 -2.78 -4.69 -5.36
N ALA A 120 -2.81 -4.04 -4.20
CA ALA A 120 -2.02 -2.86 -3.86
C ALA A 120 -1.30 -3.10 -2.53
N ILE A 121 -0.15 -2.47 -2.37
CA ILE A 121 0.64 -2.44 -1.14
C ILE A 121 1.11 -1.02 -0.87
N ASP A 122 0.88 -0.55 0.35
CA ASP A 122 1.47 0.66 0.90
C ASP A 122 2.67 0.28 1.75
N LEU A 123 3.86 0.78 1.38
CA LEU A 123 5.11 0.42 2.07
C LEU A 123 6.13 1.56 2.09
N SER A 124 7.11 1.42 2.98
CA SER A 124 8.33 2.22 2.99
C SER A 124 9.55 1.32 3.23
N ALA A 125 10.70 1.93 3.53
CA ALA A 125 11.92 1.21 3.84
C ALA A 125 12.56 1.72 5.15
N LEU A 126 13.25 0.82 5.83
CA LEU A 126 14.04 1.06 7.03
C LEU A 126 15.53 0.94 6.68
N ASP A 127 16.35 1.78 7.30
CA ASP A 127 17.81 1.64 7.23
C ASP A 127 18.31 0.41 8.02
N GLU A 128 19.62 0.16 7.98
CA GLU A 128 20.29 -0.94 8.70
C GLU A 128 20.10 -0.89 10.23
N LYS A 129 19.73 0.28 10.78
CA LYS A 129 19.50 0.50 12.21
C LYS A 129 18.00 0.41 12.56
N GLY A 130 17.14 0.12 11.60
CA GLY A 130 15.69 0.06 11.77
C GLY A 130 14.99 1.43 11.79
N ASN A 131 15.66 2.51 11.37
CA ASN A 131 15.03 3.82 11.26
C ASN A 131 14.30 3.96 9.93
N LEU A 132 13.12 4.59 9.95
CA LEU A 132 12.43 4.97 8.72
C LEU A 132 13.30 5.89 7.86
N LEU A 133 13.42 5.53 6.58
CA LEU A 133 14.05 6.41 5.61
C LEU A 133 13.23 7.70 5.45
N ASP A 134 13.93 8.83 5.34
CA ASP A 134 13.31 10.09 4.93
C ASP A 134 12.78 9.94 3.51
N MET A 135 11.46 9.98 3.35
CA MET A 135 10.77 9.93 2.07
C MET A 135 10.20 11.31 1.70
N GLY A 136 10.53 12.38 2.44
CA GLY A 136 10.07 13.76 2.24
C GLY A 136 8.63 14.04 2.66
N THR A 137 7.83 12.99 2.86
CA THR A 137 6.58 13.04 3.61
C THR A 137 6.47 11.77 4.45
N VAL A 138 5.64 11.80 5.48
CA VAL A 138 5.16 10.57 6.12
C VAL A 138 4.24 9.79 5.17
N PHE A 139 4.05 8.50 5.44
CA PHE A 139 2.94 7.72 4.91
C PHE A 139 1.60 8.41 5.23
N ASP A 140 0.57 8.19 4.41
CA ASP A 140 -0.75 8.82 4.53
C ASP A 140 -0.78 10.35 4.39
N HIS A 141 0.30 10.96 3.88
CA HIS A 141 0.28 12.39 3.58
C HIS A 141 -0.64 12.69 2.37
N LEU A 142 -1.89 13.08 2.64
CA LEU A 142 -2.83 13.51 1.62
C LEU A 142 -2.80 15.03 1.45
N ALA A 143 -2.36 15.48 0.27
CA ALA A 143 -2.36 16.90 -0.07
C ALA A 143 -3.79 17.41 -0.34
N ALA A 144 -4.00 18.72 -0.21
CA ALA A 144 -5.28 19.34 -0.56
C ALA A 144 -5.57 19.27 -2.09
N ASN A 145 -4.51 19.16 -2.90
CA ASN A 145 -4.58 19.04 -4.35
C ASN A 145 -3.60 17.95 -4.81
N SER A 146 -4.06 17.00 -5.63
CA SER A 146 -3.26 15.87 -6.10
C SER A 146 -2.22 16.22 -7.17
N ALA A 147 -2.23 17.45 -7.69
CA ALA A 147 -1.32 17.90 -8.75
C ALA A 147 0.15 17.76 -8.33
N PRO A 148 1.05 17.34 -9.23
CA PRO A 148 2.44 17.05 -8.90
C PRO A 148 3.20 18.17 -8.21
N GLU A 149 2.87 19.44 -8.47
CA GLU A 149 3.50 20.62 -7.88
C GLU A 149 3.00 20.96 -6.48
N ASN A 150 1.81 20.46 -6.10
CA ASN A 150 1.14 20.75 -4.83
C ASN A 150 1.08 19.55 -3.89
N ASN A 151 1.49 18.36 -4.36
CA ASN A 151 1.49 17.13 -3.59
C ASN A 151 2.93 16.64 -3.38
N PRO A 152 3.55 16.90 -2.21
CA PRO A 152 4.87 16.39 -1.89
C PRO A 152 4.98 14.86 -1.90
N ALA A 153 3.86 14.13 -1.76
CA ALA A 153 3.85 12.67 -1.87
C ALA A 153 3.92 12.18 -3.34
N HIS A 154 3.62 13.05 -4.31
CA HIS A 154 3.62 12.71 -5.73
C HIS A 154 5.03 12.31 -6.20
N ARG A 155 5.12 11.25 -7.02
CA ARG A 155 6.40 10.72 -7.53
C ARG A 155 7.16 11.71 -8.43
N ALA A 156 6.43 12.61 -9.07
CA ALA A 156 6.96 13.70 -9.90
C ALA A 156 7.12 15.06 -9.17
N TYR A 157 6.99 15.12 -7.84
CA TYR A 157 7.21 16.35 -7.08
C TYR A 157 8.66 16.84 -7.24
N LYS A 158 8.86 18.05 -7.75
CA LYS A 158 10.18 18.57 -8.15
C LYS A 158 11.00 19.16 -7.00
N SER A 159 10.35 19.57 -5.92
CA SER A 159 11.00 20.28 -4.80
C SER A 159 11.40 19.34 -3.65
N LEU A 160 11.56 18.05 -3.94
CA LEU A 160 11.95 17.04 -2.96
C LEU A 160 13.44 17.20 -2.60
N GLY A 161 13.78 17.07 -1.31
CA GLY A 161 15.17 17.03 -0.87
C GLY A 161 15.94 15.87 -1.51
N LYS A 162 17.26 16.04 -1.72
CA LYS A 162 18.11 15.03 -2.40
C LYS A 162 18.04 13.65 -1.74
N THR A 163 18.06 13.60 -0.40
CA THR A 163 17.96 12.35 0.37
C THR A 163 16.65 11.63 0.11
N ALA A 164 15.52 12.33 0.27
CA ALA A 164 14.20 11.77 0.01
C ALA A 164 14.02 11.32 -1.45
N ALA A 165 14.54 12.08 -2.42
CA ALA A 165 14.52 11.69 -3.82
C ALA A 165 15.31 10.39 -4.07
N GLN A 166 16.48 10.25 -3.45
CA GLN A 166 17.29 9.04 -3.57
C GLN A 166 16.62 7.84 -2.88
N ASN A 167 16.03 8.02 -1.69
CA ASN A 167 15.34 6.95 -0.97
C ASN A 167 14.10 6.45 -1.74
N ARG A 168 13.26 7.36 -2.25
CA ARG A 168 12.12 7.00 -3.11
C ARG A 168 12.57 6.27 -4.37
N LYS A 169 13.70 6.68 -4.96
CA LYS A 169 14.28 6.02 -6.13
C LYS A 169 14.76 4.61 -5.81
N SER A 170 15.49 4.42 -4.71
CA SER A 170 15.93 3.09 -4.26
C SER A 170 14.76 2.14 -4.04
N LEU A 171 13.70 2.61 -3.36
CA LEU A 171 12.50 1.83 -3.15
C LEU A 171 11.78 1.50 -4.46
N SER A 172 11.55 2.50 -5.32
CA SER A 172 10.87 2.29 -6.61
C SER A 172 11.65 1.37 -7.53
N ASN A 173 12.98 1.47 -7.55
CA ASN A 173 13.84 0.59 -8.33
C ASN A 173 13.73 -0.87 -7.86
N ALA A 174 13.79 -1.12 -6.55
CA ALA A 174 13.66 -2.48 -6.02
C ALA A 174 12.32 -3.12 -6.38
N MET A 175 11.22 -2.37 -6.25
CA MET A 175 9.88 -2.82 -6.62
C MET A 175 9.76 -3.11 -8.13
N ASN A 176 10.25 -2.20 -8.99
CA ASN A 176 10.19 -2.36 -10.44
C ASN A 176 11.10 -3.51 -10.95
N GLU A 177 12.28 -3.65 -10.39
CA GLU A 177 13.21 -4.74 -10.73
C GLU A 177 12.67 -6.10 -10.30
N ALA A 178 12.05 -6.18 -9.12
CA ALA A 178 11.35 -7.38 -8.67
C ALA A 178 10.23 -7.78 -9.63
N ALA A 179 9.38 -6.82 -10.00
CA ALA A 179 8.29 -7.00 -10.95
C ALA A 179 8.80 -7.48 -12.32
N GLN A 180 9.82 -6.81 -12.85
CA GLN A 180 10.47 -7.17 -14.12
C GLN A 180 11.05 -8.58 -14.08
N ALA A 181 11.78 -8.94 -13.01
CA ALA A 181 12.39 -10.26 -12.86
C ALA A 181 11.37 -11.39 -12.74
N LEU A 182 10.15 -11.10 -12.26
CA LEU A 182 9.05 -12.07 -12.15
C LEU A 182 8.14 -12.07 -13.38
N ASN A 183 8.36 -11.14 -14.33
CA ASN A 183 7.44 -10.91 -15.45
C ASN A 183 5.99 -10.65 -15.01
N ILE A 184 5.82 -9.94 -13.89
CA ILE A 184 4.52 -9.51 -13.37
C ILE A 184 4.50 -7.97 -13.49
N PRO A 185 3.50 -7.37 -14.15
CA PRO A 185 3.47 -5.93 -14.32
C PRO A 185 3.17 -5.22 -12.99
N LEU A 186 3.77 -4.06 -12.82
CA LEU A 186 3.60 -3.21 -11.64
C LEU A 186 3.32 -1.78 -12.08
N PHE A 187 2.41 -1.13 -11.37
CA PHE A 187 2.03 0.25 -11.54
C PHE A 187 2.22 1.00 -10.22
N PRO A 188 3.32 1.76 -10.06
CA PRO A 188 3.48 2.67 -8.92
C PRO A 188 2.52 3.85 -9.05
N LEU A 189 1.68 4.11 -8.05
CA LEU A 189 0.69 5.18 -8.16
C LEU A 189 1.38 6.55 -8.26
N PRO A 190 1.05 7.42 -9.25
CA PRO A 190 1.74 8.70 -9.41
C PRO A 190 1.62 9.62 -8.20
N GLN A 191 0.45 9.66 -7.57
CA GLN A 191 0.12 10.57 -6.46
C GLN A 191 0.77 10.18 -5.12
N GLU A 192 1.23 8.94 -4.98
CA GLU A 192 1.66 8.37 -3.70
C GLU A 192 2.95 7.57 -3.88
N TRP A 193 4.04 8.00 -3.23
CA TRP A 193 5.34 7.31 -3.35
C TRP A 193 5.37 5.94 -2.68
N TRP A 194 4.48 5.69 -1.71
CA TRP A 194 4.40 4.45 -0.93
C TRP A 194 3.55 3.36 -1.62
N ASP A 195 2.65 3.73 -2.53
CA ASP A 195 1.70 2.80 -3.14
C ASP A 195 2.26 2.17 -4.41
N PHE A 196 2.29 0.84 -4.42
CA PHE A 196 2.58 0.02 -5.58
C PHE A 196 1.44 -0.98 -5.79
N ARG A 197 0.97 -1.11 -7.03
CA ARG A 197 -0.19 -1.95 -7.34
C ARG A 197 -0.07 -2.65 -8.68
N LEU A 198 -0.84 -3.71 -8.87
CA LEU A 198 -1.02 -4.27 -10.21
C LEU A 198 -1.78 -3.26 -11.09
N PRO A 199 -1.57 -3.25 -12.42
CA PRO A 199 -2.29 -2.39 -13.34
C PRO A 199 -3.82 -2.60 -13.33
N ALA A 200 -4.56 -1.57 -13.73
CA ALA A 200 -6.03 -1.57 -13.78
C ALA A 200 -6.59 -2.69 -14.67
N GLU A 201 -5.94 -2.96 -15.78
CA GLU A 201 -6.30 -4.01 -16.73
C GLU A 201 -6.27 -5.40 -16.09
N ILE A 202 -5.50 -5.58 -15.01
CA ILE A 202 -5.44 -6.81 -14.23
C ILE A 202 -6.45 -6.79 -13.10
N TYR A 203 -6.41 -5.80 -12.21
CA TYR A 203 -7.23 -5.86 -11.00
C TYR A 203 -8.72 -5.67 -11.31
N GLN A 204 -9.09 -4.92 -12.36
CA GLN A 204 -10.50 -4.75 -12.75
C GLN A 204 -11.13 -6.04 -13.30
N ALA A 205 -10.32 -7.04 -13.66
CA ALA A 205 -10.84 -8.36 -14.02
C ALA A 205 -11.40 -9.12 -12.81
N TYR A 206 -11.11 -8.69 -11.58
CA TYR A 206 -11.57 -9.32 -10.35
C TYR A 206 -12.60 -8.46 -9.60
N ALA A 207 -13.58 -9.12 -8.98
CA ALA A 207 -14.47 -8.47 -8.03
C ALA A 207 -13.67 -7.99 -6.80
N PRO A 208 -14.03 -6.84 -6.19
CA PRO A 208 -13.47 -6.45 -4.90
C PRO A 208 -13.99 -7.40 -3.81
N LEU A 209 -13.21 -7.59 -2.76
CA LEU A 209 -13.54 -8.44 -1.62
C LEU A 209 -14.22 -7.64 -0.52
N SER A 210 -15.36 -8.15 -0.07
CA SER A 210 -15.95 -7.85 1.23
C SER A 210 -15.36 -8.77 2.30
N ASP A 211 -15.42 -8.36 3.57
CA ASP A 211 -15.18 -9.25 4.71
C ASP A 211 -16.05 -10.53 4.64
N THR A 212 -17.26 -10.48 4.06
CA THR A 212 -18.13 -11.67 3.96
C THR A 212 -17.66 -12.69 2.93
N ASP A 213 -16.80 -12.28 2.00
CA ASP A 213 -16.19 -13.18 1.00
C ASP A 213 -15.01 -13.98 1.58
N LEU A 214 -14.58 -13.63 2.80
CA LEU A 214 -13.38 -14.15 3.45
C LEU A 214 -13.70 -15.06 4.63
N PRO A 215 -12.86 -16.10 4.87
CA PRO A 215 -12.85 -16.84 6.12
C PRO A 215 -12.72 -15.90 7.32
N PRO A 216 -13.36 -16.21 8.47
CA PRO A 216 -13.38 -15.33 9.64
C PRO A 216 -12.00 -14.83 10.11
N GLU A 217 -10.95 -15.62 9.97
CA GLU A 217 -9.57 -15.28 10.33
C GLU A 217 -8.89 -14.29 9.37
N MET A 218 -9.39 -14.17 8.13
CA MET A 218 -8.83 -13.29 7.10
C MET A 218 -9.53 -11.92 7.02
N ARG A 219 -10.65 -11.76 7.73
CA ARG A 219 -11.45 -10.53 7.73
C ARG A 219 -10.69 -9.36 8.32
N MET A 220 -10.93 -8.18 7.75
CA MET A 220 -10.21 -6.94 8.13
C MET A 220 -10.96 -6.14 9.18
N CYS A 221 -12.30 -6.17 9.16
CA CYS A 221 -13.14 -5.29 9.97
C CYS A 221 -14.02 -6.01 11.00
N SER A 222 -14.36 -7.27 10.75
CA SER A 222 -15.34 -8.07 11.51
C SER A 222 -14.76 -9.36 12.09
#